data_AF-A0A7K2X1D4-F1
#
_entry.id   AF-A0A7K2X1D4-F1
#
_cell.length_a   1.000
_cell.length_b   1.000
_cell.length_c   1.000
_cell.angle_alpha   90.00
_cell.angle_beta   90.00
_cell.angle_gamma   90.00
#
_symmetry.space_group_name_H-M   'P 1'
#
loop_
_entity.id
_entity.type
_entity.pdbx_description
1 polymer ?
#
loop_
_entity_poly.entity_id
_entity_poly.type
_entity_poly.pdbx_seq_one_letter_code
_entity_poly.pdbx_strand_id
1 'polypeptide(L)'
;TAHQFGLGKETGIDLPNEVTGRVPDRQWKKNFWKANKASWCKQGKKGGTYVEQIAYEGCLEGDRMRAGDSVNYSIGQGDTLVTPIQMATIYSAISNGGTLFNPTVGKAIISADGKRVEEIAPKAHGRLPFDRKTRDEIDEALAGVATRGSAAWRFGGWPQDRIPMHAKTGTAEVYGKQTTSWFASYTKDYTIVMTISQGGTGSGASGPAVRKIYEAMYGLDLKGKQNLKKALMPQPATALPKIGPDGTIDAPKVRPYMPEKPPADTQVVAGGAAPHVRRD
;
A
#
# COMPACT_ATOMS: atom_id res chain seq x y z
N THR A 1 7.31 17.98 2.42
CA THR A 1 7.61 17.17 1.22
C THR A 1 7.32 15.71 1.50
N ALA A 2 7.14 14.86 0.48
CA ALA A 2 6.82 13.44 0.65
C ALA A 2 7.86 12.66 1.49
N HIS A 3 9.13 13.08 1.49
CA HIS A 3 10.16 12.51 2.37
C HIS A 3 9.85 12.63 3.87
N GLN A 4 9.10 13.65 4.29
CA GLN A 4 8.71 13.82 5.69
C GLN A 4 7.66 12.78 6.15
N PHE A 5 7.06 12.04 5.22
CA PHE A 5 6.20 10.90 5.51
C PHE A 5 7.00 9.59 5.69
N GLY A 6 8.33 9.65 5.63
CA GLY A 6 9.21 8.46 5.68
C GLY A 6 9.51 7.84 4.31
N LEU A 7 8.93 8.37 3.22
CA LEU A 7 9.16 7.86 1.87
C LEU A 7 10.59 8.15 1.38
N GLY A 8 11.15 7.21 0.62
CA GLY A 8 12.55 7.28 0.16
C GLY A 8 13.57 6.77 1.18
N LYS A 9 13.11 6.13 2.27
CA LYS A 9 13.93 5.49 3.31
C LYS A 9 13.31 4.15 3.72
N GLU A 10 14.11 3.29 4.31
CA GLU A 10 13.62 2.08 4.97
C GLU A 10 12.74 2.45 6.18
N THR A 11 11.68 1.69 6.40
CA THR A 11 10.78 1.81 7.57
C THR A 11 11.42 1.25 8.84
N GLY A 12 12.46 0.42 8.68
CA GLY A 12 13.14 -0.26 9.79
C GLY A 12 12.39 -1.49 10.25
N ILE A 13 11.72 -2.18 9.30
CA ILE A 13 11.11 -3.49 9.55
C ILE A 13 12.19 -4.50 9.97
N ASP A 14 11.84 -5.42 10.87
CA ASP A 14 12.70 -6.53 11.32
C ASP A 14 12.79 -7.67 10.29
N LEU A 15 12.85 -7.33 9.00
CA LEU A 15 13.06 -8.25 7.89
C LEU A 15 14.23 -7.79 7.01
N PRO A 16 15.02 -8.73 6.47
CA PRO A 16 16.06 -8.38 5.50
C PRO A 16 15.45 -7.94 4.17
N ASN A 17 16.25 -7.23 3.36
CA ASN A 17 15.93 -6.81 1.99
C ASN A 17 14.79 -5.79 1.87
N GLU A 18 14.62 -4.91 2.86
CA GLU A 18 13.82 -3.71 2.67
C GLU A 18 14.46 -2.82 1.59
N VAL A 19 13.65 -2.15 0.78
CA VAL A 19 14.12 -1.19 -0.22
C VAL A 19 13.54 0.19 0.09
N THR A 20 14.35 1.22 -0.14
CA THR A 20 14.01 2.61 0.18
C THR A 20 12.95 3.21 -0.75
N GLY A 21 12.70 2.59 -1.91
CA GLY A 21 11.89 3.17 -2.97
C GLY A 21 12.58 4.37 -3.62
N ARG A 22 11.80 5.30 -4.15
CA ARG A 22 12.26 6.50 -4.84
C ARG A 22 11.21 7.60 -4.72
N VAL A 23 11.60 8.71 -4.12
CA VAL A 23 10.83 9.95 -4.14
C VAL A 23 11.69 10.98 -4.86
N PRO A 24 11.37 11.30 -6.12
CA PRO A 24 12.17 12.24 -6.91
C PRO A 24 12.16 13.64 -6.30
N ASP A 25 13.34 14.18 -6.05
CA ASP A 25 13.56 15.61 -5.81
C ASP A 25 14.52 16.19 -6.87
N ARG A 26 14.81 17.49 -6.78
CA ARG A 26 15.72 18.15 -7.74
C ARG A 26 17.13 17.54 -7.70
N GLN A 27 17.59 17.09 -6.54
CA GLN A 27 18.92 16.51 -6.39
C GLN A 27 18.98 15.10 -6.97
N TRP A 28 17.96 14.28 -6.75
CA TRP A 28 17.78 12.97 -7.37
C TRP A 28 17.80 13.09 -8.89
N LYS A 29 17.05 14.04 -9.46
CA LYS A 29 16.99 14.23 -10.92
C LYS A 29 18.35 14.61 -11.50
N LYS A 30 19.09 15.51 -10.84
CA LYS A 30 20.46 15.87 -11.21
C LYS A 30 21.42 14.68 -11.16
N ASN A 31 21.33 13.86 -10.11
CA ASN A 31 22.16 12.67 -9.95
C ASN A 31 21.84 11.61 -11.00
N PHE A 32 20.55 11.36 -11.24
CA PHE A 32 20.06 10.42 -12.26
C PHE A 32 20.50 10.87 -13.65
N TRP A 33 20.40 12.15 -13.96
CA TRP A 33 20.92 12.70 -15.21
C TRP A 33 22.41 12.53 -15.34
N LYS A 34 23.20 12.87 -14.32
CA LYS A 34 24.67 12.72 -14.35
C LYS A 34 25.09 11.28 -14.65
N ALA A 35 24.38 10.30 -14.08
CA ALA A 35 24.68 8.88 -14.30
C ALA A 35 24.35 8.41 -15.74
N ASN A 36 23.35 9.00 -16.40
CA ASN A 36 22.83 8.52 -17.68
C ASN A 36 23.18 9.42 -18.89
N LYS A 37 23.61 10.66 -18.65
CA LYS A 37 23.83 11.69 -19.68
C LYS A 37 24.69 11.20 -20.84
N ALA A 38 25.80 10.52 -20.55
CA ALA A 38 26.71 10.05 -21.59
C ALA A 38 26.01 9.11 -22.59
N SER A 39 25.14 8.22 -22.09
CA SER A 39 24.36 7.32 -22.93
C SER A 39 23.32 8.07 -23.76
N TRP A 40 22.57 8.99 -23.12
CA TRP A 40 21.57 9.79 -23.80
C TRP A 40 22.16 10.70 -24.87
N CYS A 41 23.29 11.36 -24.60
CA CYS A 41 23.98 12.20 -25.58
C CYS A 41 24.55 11.40 -26.76
N LYS A 42 24.92 10.13 -26.54
CA LYS A 42 25.39 9.23 -27.61
C LYS A 42 24.25 8.78 -28.52
N GLN A 43 23.06 8.55 -27.96
CA GLN A 43 21.90 7.99 -28.68
C GLN A 43 20.96 9.08 -29.22
N GLY A 44 20.97 10.27 -28.63
CA GLY A 44 19.99 11.32 -28.88
C GLY A 44 20.10 11.94 -30.27
N LYS A 45 18.96 12.05 -30.98
CA LYS A 45 18.85 12.74 -32.27
C LYS A 45 17.58 13.59 -32.32
N LYS A 46 17.74 14.89 -32.60
CA LYS A 46 16.63 15.87 -32.64
C LYS A 46 15.50 15.49 -33.63
N GLY A 47 15.85 14.89 -34.77
CA GLY A 47 14.91 14.43 -35.79
C GLY A 47 14.82 12.90 -35.89
N GLY A 48 15.25 12.18 -34.85
CA GLY A 48 15.25 10.72 -34.84
C GLY A 48 13.87 10.11 -34.54
N THR A 49 13.86 8.83 -34.23
CA THR A 49 12.71 8.13 -33.66
C THR A 49 12.28 8.75 -32.32
N TYR A 50 11.07 8.44 -31.86
CA TYR A 50 10.55 8.95 -30.59
C TYR A 50 11.51 8.73 -29.40
N VAL A 51 12.14 7.54 -29.31
CA VAL A 51 13.11 7.23 -28.25
C VAL A 51 14.40 8.04 -28.39
N GLU A 52 14.88 8.26 -29.61
CA GLU A 52 16.07 9.09 -29.87
C GLU A 52 15.79 10.58 -29.58
N GLN A 53 14.57 11.06 -29.79
CA GLN A 53 14.16 12.42 -29.41
C GLN A 53 14.12 12.57 -27.90
N ILE A 54 13.57 11.59 -27.15
CA ILE A 54 13.62 11.57 -25.68
C ILE A 54 15.07 11.59 -25.18
N ALA A 55 15.94 10.78 -25.77
CA ALA A 55 17.36 10.76 -25.40
C ALA A 55 18.05 12.09 -25.72
N TYR A 56 17.68 12.77 -26.82
CA TYR A 56 18.19 14.09 -27.15
C TYR A 56 17.79 15.14 -26.11
N GLU A 57 16.51 15.19 -25.71
CA GLU A 57 16.04 16.07 -24.64
C GLU A 57 16.71 15.73 -23.30
N GLY A 58 16.80 14.43 -22.98
CA GLY A 58 17.47 13.93 -21.78
C GLY A 58 18.93 14.35 -21.69
N CYS A 59 19.67 14.37 -22.81
CA CYS A 59 21.04 14.87 -22.86
C CYS A 59 21.14 16.36 -22.49
N LEU A 60 20.24 17.20 -23.04
CA LEU A 60 20.31 18.66 -22.92
C LEU A 60 19.81 19.18 -21.57
N GLU A 61 18.73 18.60 -21.06
CA GLU A 61 17.97 19.20 -19.95
C GLU A 61 17.31 18.18 -19.01
N GLY A 62 17.74 16.90 -19.07
CA GLY A 62 17.22 15.85 -18.20
C GLY A 62 17.52 16.05 -16.71
N ASP A 63 18.37 17.01 -16.32
CA ASP A 63 18.62 17.40 -14.94
C ASP A 63 17.55 18.37 -14.37
N ARG A 64 16.75 19.00 -15.24
CA ARG A 64 15.75 20.00 -14.84
C ARG A 64 14.44 19.34 -14.45
N MET A 65 14.04 19.52 -13.19
CA MET A 65 12.69 19.17 -12.75
C MET A 65 11.69 20.21 -13.26
N ARG A 66 10.84 19.79 -14.20
CA ARG A 66 9.78 20.59 -14.81
C ARG A 66 8.49 20.53 -13.99
N ALA A 67 7.60 21.48 -14.23
CA ALA A 67 6.28 21.50 -13.59
C ALA A 67 5.48 20.20 -13.88
N GLY A 68 5.54 19.69 -15.11
CA GLY A 68 4.89 18.42 -15.48
C GLY A 68 5.39 17.22 -14.67
N ASP A 69 6.70 17.17 -14.35
CA ASP A 69 7.24 16.12 -13.47
C ASP A 69 6.63 16.25 -12.07
N SER A 70 6.60 17.47 -11.52
CA SER A 70 6.03 17.72 -10.20
C SER A 70 4.54 17.34 -10.12
N VAL A 71 3.76 17.62 -11.17
CA VAL A 71 2.36 17.21 -11.25
C VAL A 71 2.23 15.69 -11.26
N ASN A 72 3.01 14.99 -12.10
CA ASN A 72 3.00 13.51 -12.15
C ASN A 72 3.42 12.89 -10.81
N TYR A 73 4.47 13.43 -10.17
CA TYR A 73 4.94 12.92 -8.90
C TYR A 73 3.92 13.17 -7.78
N SER A 74 3.15 14.26 -7.83
CA SER A 74 2.13 14.58 -6.81
C SER A 74 0.97 13.56 -6.75
N ILE A 75 0.69 12.88 -7.87
CA ILE A 75 -0.31 11.80 -7.93
C ILE A 75 0.31 10.40 -7.80
N GLY A 76 1.60 10.32 -7.47
CA GLY A 76 2.32 9.05 -7.27
C GLY A 76 2.73 8.34 -8.57
N GLN A 77 2.80 9.06 -9.70
CA GLN A 77 3.25 8.53 -11.00
C GLN A 77 4.68 8.98 -11.32
N GLY A 78 5.14 8.68 -12.54
CA GLY A 78 6.47 9.02 -13.03
C GLY A 78 7.56 8.19 -12.35
N ASP A 79 8.60 8.84 -11.85
CA ASP A 79 9.71 8.19 -11.15
C ASP A 79 9.41 7.93 -9.67
N THR A 80 8.17 8.08 -9.22
CA THR A 80 7.79 7.77 -7.85
C THR A 80 7.71 6.25 -7.66
N LEU A 81 8.49 5.69 -6.75
CA LEU A 81 8.43 4.29 -6.35
C LEU A 81 8.30 4.21 -4.83
N VAL A 82 7.29 3.50 -4.35
CA VAL A 82 7.05 3.30 -2.92
C VAL A 82 6.78 1.84 -2.65
N THR A 83 7.08 1.38 -1.44
CA THR A 83 6.80 0.00 -1.03
C THR A 83 5.45 -0.10 -0.31
N PRO A 84 4.75 -1.24 -0.39
CA PRO A 84 3.53 -1.45 0.40
C PRO A 84 3.74 -1.26 1.91
N ILE A 85 4.91 -1.61 2.45
CA ILE A 85 5.22 -1.45 3.88
C ILE A 85 5.43 0.02 4.28
N GLN A 86 6.02 0.85 3.40
CA GLN A 86 6.05 2.30 3.59
C GLN A 86 4.64 2.88 3.65
N MET A 87 3.76 2.46 2.73
CA MET A 87 2.37 2.91 2.72
C MET A 87 1.59 2.43 3.95
N ALA A 88 1.80 1.19 4.39
CA ALA A 88 1.18 0.66 5.61
C ALA A 88 1.61 1.46 6.85
N THR A 89 2.88 1.83 6.93
CA THR A 89 3.42 2.68 8.01
C THR A 89 2.74 4.05 8.04
N ILE A 90 2.57 4.69 6.87
CA ILE A 90 1.92 5.99 6.76
C ILE A 90 0.44 5.91 7.15
N TYR A 91 -0.31 4.95 6.61
CA TYR A 91 -1.75 4.82 6.88
C TYR A 91 -2.01 4.44 8.35
N SER A 92 -1.16 3.60 8.94
CA SER A 92 -1.19 3.32 10.38
C SER A 92 -0.91 4.57 11.21
N ALA A 93 0.05 5.39 10.78
CA ALA A 93 0.34 6.67 11.43
C ALA A 93 -0.83 7.66 11.33
N ILE A 94 -1.60 7.69 10.23
CA ILE A 94 -2.82 8.51 10.16
C ILE A 94 -3.81 8.05 11.25
N SER A 95 -4.08 6.74 11.32
CA SER A 95 -5.00 6.13 12.29
C SER A 95 -4.58 6.38 13.75
N ASN A 96 -3.29 6.25 14.06
CA ASN A 96 -2.77 6.35 15.43
C ASN A 96 -2.50 7.79 15.92
N GLY A 97 -2.86 8.81 15.14
CA GLY A 97 -2.71 10.21 15.51
C GLY A 97 -1.36 10.84 15.14
N GLY A 98 -0.64 10.23 14.21
CA GLY A 98 0.46 10.81 13.44
C GLY A 98 1.82 10.17 13.68
N THR A 99 1.95 9.16 14.53
CA THR A 99 3.25 8.59 14.91
C THR A 99 3.68 7.50 13.93
N LEU A 100 4.86 7.68 13.33
CA LEU A 100 5.48 6.68 12.47
C LEU A 100 6.27 5.71 13.34
N PHE A 101 5.78 4.47 13.44
CA PHE A 101 6.45 3.37 14.15
C PHE A 101 7.18 2.47 13.16
N ASN A 102 8.29 1.88 13.59
CA ASN A 102 8.91 0.76 12.88
C ASN A 102 7.92 -0.40 12.89
N PRO A 103 7.51 -0.92 11.73
CA PRO A 103 6.71 -2.14 11.68
C PRO A 103 7.55 -3.33 12.14
N THR A 104 6.94 -4.29 12.82
CA THR A 104 7.62 -5.54 13.23
C THR A 104 6.78 -6.75 12.88
N VAL A 105 7.44 -7.83 12.49
CA VAL A 105 6.87 -9.17 12.38
C VAL A 105 7.04 -9.91 13.69
N GLY A 106 8.18 -9.72 14.34
CA GLY A 106 8.47 -10.24 15.67
C GLY A 106 7.69 -9.50 16.75
N LYS A 107 7.36 -10.24 17.82
CA LYS A 107 6.70 -9.69 19.02
C LYS A 107 7.53 -9.87 20.28
N ALA A 108 8.26 -10.97 20.40
CA ALA A 108 9.22 -11.19 21.47
C ALA A 108 10.30 -12.19 21.03
N ILE A 109 11.46 -12.10 21.67
CA ILE A 109 12.54 -13.08 21.62
C ILE A 109 12.46 -13.92 22.89
N ILE A 110 12.36 -15.23 22.74
CA ILE A 110 12.14 -16.17 23.84
C ILE A 110 13.32 -17.16 23.88
N SER A 111 13.91 -17.40 25.06
CA SER A 111 14.94 -18.42 25.22
C SER A 111 14.37 -19.82 25.05
N ALA A 112 15.21 -20.77 24.65
CA ALA A 112 14.79 -22.16 24.42
C ALA A 112 14.16 -22.83 25.67
N ASP A 113 14.52 -22.38 26.88
CA ASP A 113 13.95 -22.86 28.14
C ASP A 113 12.69 -22.08 28.59
N GLY A 114 12.22 -21.13 27.77
CA GLY A 114 11.03 -20.32 28.03
C GLY A 114 11.16 -19.30 29.18
N LYS A 115 12.32 -19.19 29.84
CA LYS A 115 12.48 -18.35 31.04
C LYS A 115 12.77 -16.88 30.74
N ARG A 116 13.52 -16.62 29.66
CA ARG A 116 13.84 -15.26 29.23
C ARG A 116 12.91 -14.87 28.09
N VAL A 117 12.06 -13.88 28.35
CA VAL A 117 11.17 -13.27 27.36
C VAL A 117 11.55 -11.81 27.22
N GLU A 118 11.97 -11.42 26.03
CA GLU A 118 12.28 -10.03 25.68
C GLU A 118 11.30 -9.56 24.61
N GLU A 119 10.33 -8.73 25.01
CA GLU A 119 9.37 -8.16 24.07
C GLU A 119 10.01 -7.15 23.13
N ILE A 120 9.60 -7.20 21.87
CA ILE A 120 10.01 -6.23 20.86
C ILE A 120 9.06 -5.03 20.98
N ALA A 121 9.48 -4.02 21.73
CA ALA A 121 8.68 -2.84 21.97
C ALA A 121 8.54 -1.97 20.70
N PRO A 122 7.37 -1.34 20.46
CA PRO A 122 7.19 -0.40 19.35
C PRO A 122 8.18 0.76 19.43
N LYS A 123 8.94 0.98 18.35
CA LYS A 123 9.89 2.08 18.24
C LYS A 123 9.39 3.13 17.27
N ALA A 124 9.22 4.37 17.73
CA ALA A 124 8.91 5.49 16.85
C ALA A 124 10.17 5.97 16.11
N HIS A 125 10.02 6.30 14.82
CA HIS A 125 11.09 6.90 14.00
C HIS A 125 10.70 8.26 13.42
N GLY A 126 9.48 8.74 13.68
CA GLY A 126 9.06 10.06 13.22
C GLY A 126 7.60 10.37 13.50
N ARG A 127 7.16 11.48 12.94
CA ARG A 127 5.78 11.95 12.98
C ARG A 127 5.37 12.48 11.62
N LEU A 128 4.11 12.28 11.25
CA LEU A 128 3.55 12.84 10.02
C LEU A 128 3.61 14.38 10.07
N PRO A 129 3.94 15.04 8.94
CA PRO A 129 4.24 16.47 8.91
C PRO A 129 2.99 17.34 8.80
N PHE A 130 1.97 17.05 9.61
CA PHE A 130 0.73 17.81 9.61
C PHE A 130 0.12 17.87 11.02
N ASP A 131 -0.72 18.88 11.23
CA ASP A 131 -1.41 19.08 12.51
C ASP A 131 -2.68 18.22 12.63
N ARG A 132 -3.32 18.30 13.79
CA ARG A 132 -4.56 17.56 14.06
C ARG A 132 -5.68 17.93 13.08
N LYS A 133 -5.81 19.21 12.74
CA LYS A 133 -6.86 19.69 11.84
C LYS A 133 -6.70 19.05 10.45
N THR A 134 -5.51 19.14 9.87
CA THR A 134 -5.19 18.55 8.58
C THR A 134 -5.35 17.03 8.60
N ARG A 135 -4.95 16.37 9.70
CA ARG A 135 -5.18 14.93 9.88
C ARG A 135 -6.67 14.59 9.81
N ASP A 136 -7.51 15.32 10.53
CA ASP A 136 -8.95 15.05 10.60
C ASP A 136 -9.63 15.27 9.24
N GLU A 137 -9.20 16.28 8.48
CA GLU A 137 -9.64 16.47 7.09
C GLU A 137 -9.21 15.31 6.17
N ILE A 138 -7.99 14.81 6.31
CA ILE A 138 -7.50 13.63 5.57
C ILE A 138 -8.30 12.38 5.97
N ASP A 139 -8.52 12.18 7.26
CA ASP A 139 -9.27 11.05 7.80
C ASP A 139 -10.71 11.03 7.23
N GLU A 140 -11.42 12.16 7.29
CA GLU A 140 -12.75 12.29 6.71
C GLU A 140 -12.77 12.03 5.19
N ALA A 141 -11.78 12.55 4.47
CA ALA A 141 -11.66 12.34 3.03
C ALA A 141 -11.44 10.85 2.69
N LEU A 142 -10.61 10.15 3.46
CA LEU A 142 -10.36 8.72 3.30
C LEU A 142 -11.59 7.88 3.67
N ALA A 143 -12.38 8.26 4.68
CA ALA A 143 -13.69 7.65 4.95
C ALA A 143 -14.64 7.86 3.76
N GLY A 144 -14.58 9.05 3.14
CA GLY A 144 -15.35 9.39 1.94
C GLY A 144 -15.13 8.43 0.78
N VAL A 145 -13.91 7.92 0.59
CA VAL A 145 -13.61 6.96 -0.50
C VAL A 145 -14.41 5.66 -0.37
N ALA A 146 -14.58 5.15 0.85
CA ALA A 146 -15.31 3.92 1.14
C ALA A 146 -16.82 4.10 1.24
N THR A 147 -17.31 5.33 1.42
CA THR A 147 -18.74 5.61 1.65
C THR A 147 -19.44 6.25 0.44
N ARG A 148 -18.76 7.15 -0.27
CA ARG A 148 -19.31 7.93 -1.40
C ARG A 148 -18.36 8.04 -2.60
N GLY A 149 -17.14 7.54 -2.48
CA GLY A 149 -16.09 7.67 -3.50
C GLY A 149 -15.82 6.40 -4.30
N SER A 150 -14.59 6.29 -4.82
CA SER A 150 -14.18 5.24 -5.76
C SER A 150 -14.29 3.81 -5.24
N ALA A 151 -14.35 3.61 -3.91
CA ALA A 151 -14.53 2.30 -3.30
C ALA A 151 -15.94 2.07 -2.74
N ALA A 152 -16.85 3.05 -2.81
CA ALA A 152 -18.17 2.97 -2.19
C ALA A 152 -18.99 1.76 -2.67
N TRP A 153 -19.02 1.52 -3.98
CA TRP A 153 -19.70 0.36 -4.56
C TRP A 153 -19.16 -0.98 -4.05
N ARG A 154 -17.89 -1.02 -3.61
CA ARG A 154 -17.25 -2.22 -3.07
C ARG A 154 -17.48 -2.40 -1.57
N PHE A 155 -17.66 -1.31 -0.86
CA PHE A 155 -17.88 -1.28 0.60
C PHE A 155 -19.34 -1.05 0.98
N GLY A 156 -20.28 -1.16 0.03
CA GLY A 156 -21.72 -1.23 0.34
C GLY A 156 -22.02 -2.27 1.42
N GLY A 157 -22.89 -1.92 2.37
CA GLY A 157 -23.20 -2.75 3.53
C GLY A 157 -22.10 -2.83 4.60
N TRP A 158 -20.98 -2.11 4.45
CA TRP A 158 -20.00 -1.98 5.53
C TRP A 158 -20.63 -1.22 6.72
N PRO A 159 -20.43 -1.69 7.98
CA PRO A 159 -20.97 -1.01 9.16
C PRO A 159 -20.09 0.17 9.57
N GLN A 160 -20.12 1.24 8.77
CA GLN A 160 -19.25 2.43 8.93
C GLN A 160 -19.42 3.13 10.28
N ASP A 161 -20.60 3.05 10.88
CA ASP A 161 -20.97 3.60 12.19
C ASP A 161 -20.28 2.90 13.37
N ARG A 162 -19.95 1.61 13.21
CA ARG A 162 -19.30 0.80 14.26
C ARG A 162 -17.84 0.54 14.00
N ILE A 163 -17.47 0.35 12.74
CA ILE A 163 -16.09 0.09 12.31
C ILE A 163 -15.78 1.08 11.18
N PRO A 164 -15.39 2.33 11.49
CA PRO A 164 -15.07 3.30 10.45
C PRO A 164 -13.98 2.79 9.51
N MET A 165 -14.31 2.64 8.23
CA MET A 165 -13.37 2.28 7.17
C MET A 165 -12.87 3.53 6.47
N HIS A 166 -11.56 3.63 6.36
CA HIS A 166 -10.85 4.66 5.62
C HIS A 166 -10.08 3.99 4.50
N ALA A 167 -10.13 4.54 3.30
CA ALA A 167 -9.52 3.90 2.15
C ALA A 167 -8.98 4.89 1.11
N LYS A 168 -8.07 4.41 0.29
CA LYS A 168 -7.66 5.05 -0.95
C LYS A 168 -7.36 4.01 -2.02
N THR A 169 -7.94 4.23 -3.20
CA THR A 169 -7.63 3.45 -4.40
C THR A 169 -6.44 4.07 -5.14
N GLY A 170 -5.64 3.22 -5.79
CA GLY A 170 -4.59 3.62 -6.73
C GLY A 170 -4.52 2.67 -7.92
N THR A 171 -3.97 3.17 -9.01
CA THR A 171 -3.75 2.42 -10.26
C THR A 171 -2.37 2.83 -10.77
N ALA A 172 -1.38 1.96 -10.62
CA ALA A 172 -0.01 2.24 -11.06
C ALA A 172 0.18 1.76 -12.51
N GLU A 173 0.61 2.67 -13.38
CA GLU A 173 0.77 2.38 -14.81
C GLU A 173 2.05 1.58 -15.07
N VAL A 174 1.98 0.67 -16.04
CA VAL A 174 3.12 -0.10 -16.52
C VAL A 174 3.08 -0.11 -18.03
N TYR A 175 4.12 0.42 -18.68
CA TYR A 175 4.17 0.49 -20.14
C TYR A 175 4.01 -0.91 -20.77
N GLY A 176 3.06 -1.03 -21.69
CA GLY A 176 2.79 -2.27 -22.42
C GLY A 176 2.16 -3.41 -21.60
N LYS A 177 1.68 -3.14 -20.38
CA LYS A 177 1.03 -4.14 -19.51
C LYS A 177 -0.24 -3.60 -18.89
N GLN A 178 -1.05 -4.49 -18.29
CA GLN A 178 -2.15 -4.06 -17.42
C GLN A 178 -1.62 -3.31 -16.19
N THR A 179 -2.44 -2.41 -15.66
CA THR A 179 -2.07 -1.59 -14.51
C THR A 179 -2.00 -2.43 -13.23
N THR A 180 -1.17 -2.00 -12.29
CA THR A 180 -1.11 -2.60 -10.95
C THR A 180 -2.15 -1.96 -10.07
N SER A 181 -3.02 -2.79 -9.49
CA SER A 181 -4.09 -2.37 -8.58
C SER A 181 -3.52 -2.08 -7.19
N TRP A 182 -3.81 -0.91 -6.63
CA TRP A 182 -3.45 -0.53 -5.25
C TRP A 182 -4.69 -0.22 -4.42
N PHE A 183 -4.73 -0.74 -3.20
CA PHE A 183 -5.73 -0.37 -2.21
C PHE A 183 -5.08 -0.24 -0.85
N ALA A 184 -5.08 0.97 -0.29
CA ALA A 184 -4.62 1.24 1.07
C ALA A 184 -5.83 1.57 1.93
N SER A 185 -5.85 1.05 3.16
CA SER A 185 -6.98 1.23 4.05
C SER A 185 -6.58 1.11 5.51
N TYR A 186 -7.36 1.71 6.39
CA TYR A 186 -7.28 1.47 7.82
C TYR A 186 -8.64 1.57 8.51
N THR A 187 -8.72 0.88 9.63
CA THR A 187 -9.68 1.11 10.71
C THR A 187 -8.92 1.62 11.94
N LYS A 188 -9.60 1.69 13.09
CA LYS A 188 -8.94 1.94 14.37
C LYS A 188 -7.88 0.88 14.71
N ASP A 189 -8.11 -0.37 14.31
CA ASP A 189 -7.34 -1.53 14.80
C ASP A 189 -6.34 -2.07 13.77
N TYR A 190 -6.63 -1.91 12.48
CA TYR A 190 -5.86 -2.54 11.41
C TYR A 190 -5.60 -1.59 10.25
N THR A 191 -4.45 -1.77 9.61
CA THR A 191 -4.11 -1.15 8.33
C THR A 191 -3.81 -2.26 7.32
N ILE A 192 -4.44 -2.20 6.15
CA ILE A 192 -4.23 -3.16 5.07
C ILE A 192 -3.89 -2.39 3.80
N VAL A 193 -2.71 -2.70 3.25
CA VAL A 193 -2.26 -2.24 1.93
C VAL A 193 -2.10 -3.47 1.04
N MET A 194 -2.79 -3.46 -0.11
CA MET A 194 -2.79 -4.56 -1.05
C MET A 194 -2.45 -4.08 -2.46
N THR A 195 -1.49 -4.75 -3.08
CA THR A 195 -1.11 -4.54 -4.47
C THR A 195 -1.30 -5.81 -5.28
N ILE A 196 -1.98 -5.72 -6.43
CA ILE A 196 -2.12 -6.85 -7.37
C ILE A 196 -1.55 -6.40 -8.71
N SER A 197 -0.41 -6.99 -9.07
CA SER A 197 0.25 -6.72 -10.35
C SER A 197 -0.65 -7.10 -11.51
N GLN A 198 -0.77 -6.22 -12.51
CA GLN A 198 -1.67 -6.41 -13.66
C GLN A 198 -3.14 -6.68 -13.27
N GLY A 199 -3.56 -6.22 -12.08
CA GLY A 199 -4.91 -6.40 -11.54
C GLY A 199 -5.91 -5.32 -11.99
N GLY A 200 -5.49 -4.31 -12.75
CA GLY A 200 -6.38 -3.22 -13.14
C GLY A 200 -6.55 -2.18 -12.02
N THR A 201 -7.79 -1.77 -11.76
CA THR A 201 -8.08 -0.67 -10.82
C THR A 201 -8.05 -1.12 -9.36
N GLY A 202 -7.62 -0.21 -8.47
CA GLY A 202 -7.59 -0.44 -7.03
C GLY A 202 -8.89 -0.96 -6.42
N SER A 203 -10.03 -0.37 -6.78
CA SER A 203 -11.35 -0.82 -6.31
C SER A 203 -11.85 -2.10 -6.99
N GLY A 204 -11.36 -2.40 -8.20
CA GLY A 204 -11.80 -3.56 -8.99
C GLY A 204 -11.15 -4.87 -8.55
N ALA A 205 -9.86 -4.85 -8.18
CA ALA A 205 -9.12 -6.06 -7.82
C ALA A 205 -8.68 -6.09 -6.35
N SER A 206 -7.86 -5.14 -5.90
CA SER A 206 -7.36 -5.13 -4.51
C SER A 206 -8.49 -4.88 -3.50
N GLY A 207 -9.45 -4.01 -3.83
CA GLY A 207 -10.61 -3.68 -2.98
C GLY A 207 -11.41 -4.91 -2.52
N PRO A 208 -11.85 -5.81 -3.42
CA PRO A 208 -12.49 -7.07 -3.07
C PRO A 208 -11.69 -7.94 -2.11
N ALA A 209 -10.39 -8.09 -2.34
CA ALA A 209 -9.53 -8.90 -1.49
C ALA A 209 -9.42 -8.28 -0.09
N VAL A 210 -9.19 -6.97 -0.01
CA VAL A 210 -9.13 -6.22 1.26
C VAL A 210 -10.45 -6.31 2.01
N ARG A 211 -11.59 -6.14 1.33
CA ARG A 211 -12.92 -6.29 1.93
C ARG A 211 -13.11 -7.67 2.57
N LYS A 212 -12.73 -8.75 1.86
CA LYS A 212 -12.82 -10.12 2.39
C LYS A 212 -11.92 -10.34 3.61
N ILE A 213 -10.70 -9.76 3.61
CA ILE A 213 -9.79 -9.85 4.76
C ILE A 213 -10.45 -9.21 5.99
N TYR A 214 -10.95 -7.98 5.85
CA TYR A 214 -11.64 -7.30 6.93
C TYR A 214 -12.91 -8.04 7.41
N GLU A 215 -13.70 -8.59 6.49
CA GLU A 215 -14.86 -9.42 6.83
C GLU A 215 -14.47 -10.63 7.66
N ALA A 216 -13.42 -11.34 7.27
CA ALA A 216 -12.91 -12.48 8.02
C ALA A 216 -12.35 -12.05 9.40
N MET A 217 -11.60 -10.95 9.46
CA MET A 217 -11.03 -10.44 10.71
C MET A 217 -12.13 -10.05 11.70
N TYR A 218 -13.12 -9.27 11.27
CA TYR A 218 -14.19 -8.78 12.13
C TYR A 218 -15.40 -9.70 12.25
N GLY A 219 -15.46 -10.78 11.47
CA GLY A 219 -16.59 -11.70 11.42
C GLY A 219 -17.85 -11.09 10.81
N LEU A 220 -17.69 -10.29 9.75
CA LEU A 220 -18.80 -9.62 9.06
C LEU A 220 -19.29 -10.42 7.86
N ASP A 221 -20.59 -10.36 7.60
CA ASP A 221 -21.13 -10.70 6.28
C ASP A 221 -21.14 -9.48 5.34
N LEU A 222 -21.54 -9.70 4.07
CA LEU A 222 -21.62 -8.63 3.06
C LEU A 222 -22.56 -7.49 3.46
N LYS A 223 -23.57 -7.74 4.31
CA LYS A 223 -24.53 -6.75 4.80
C LYS A 223 -24.05 -6.06 6.08
N GLY A 224 -22.86 -6.37 6.56
CA GLY A 224 -22.27 -5.78 7.77
C GLY A 224 -22.80 -6.40 9.06
N LYS A 225 -23.51 -7.52 9.02
CA LYS A 225 -23.91 -8.23 10.26
C LYS A 225 -22.68 -8.91 10.85
N GLN A 226 -22.42 -8.63 12.12
CA GLN A 226 -21.26 -9.17 12.82
C GLN A 226 -21.60 -10.45 13.59
N ASN A 227 -20.73 -11.45 13.46
CA ASN A 227 -20.71 -12.66 14.27
C ASN A 227 -19.30 -12.89 14.83
N LEU A 228 -19.08 -12.48 16.07
CA LEU A 228 -17.78 -12.61 16.74
C LEU A 228 -17.29 -14.05 16.89
N LYS A 229 -18.17 -15.05 16.88
CA LYS A 229 -17.77 -16.46 16.91
C LYS A 229 -17.09 -16.91 15.61
N LYS A 230 -17.30 -16.18 14.51
CA LYS A 230 -16.68 -16.42 13.19
C LYS A 230 -15.53 -15.45 12.90
N ALA A 231 -15.33 -14.44 13.75
CA ALA A 231 -14.27 -13.45 13.57
C ALA A 231 -12.91 -14.11 13.84
N LEU A 232 -11.97 -13.95 12.91
CA LEU A 232 -10.60 -14.47 13.08
C LEU A 232 -9.80 -13.62 14.06
N MET A 233 -9.98 -12.30 14.02
CA MET A 233 -9.23 -11.35 14.82
C MET A 233 -10.05 -10.05 14.98
N PRO A 234 -11.11 -10.05 15.80
CA PRO A 234 -11.97 -8.89 15.95
C PRO A 234 -11.25 -7.72 16.65
N GLN A 235 -10.16 -8.01 17.36
CA GLN A 235 -9.24 -7.05 17.98
C GLN A 235 -7.81 -7.57 17.85
N PRO A 236 -6.79 -6.70 17.74
CA PRO A 236 -5.41 -7.12 17.58
C PRO A 236 -4.93 -7.95 18.77
N ALA A 237 -4.17 -9.01 18.51
CA ALA A 237 -3.61 -9.85 19.57
C ALA A 237 -2.51 -9.10 20.34
N THR A 238 -2.76 -8.76 21.60
CA THR A 238 -1.81 -8.02 22.47
C THR A 238 -0.99 -8.91 23.39
N ALA A 239 -1.49 -10.08 23.78
CA ALA A 239 -0.72 -11.04 24.58
C ALA A 239 0.32 -11.80 23.75
N LEU A 240 1.35 -12.32 24.42
CA LEU A 240 2.22 -13.38 23.90
C LEU A 240 1.51 -14.74 23.99
N PRO A 241 1.81 -15.69 23.09
CA PRO A 241 1.34 -17.06 23.24
C PRO A 241 1.93 -17.69 24.51
N LYS A 242 1.26 -18.72 25.03
CA LYS A 242 1.80 -19.48 26.18
C LYS A 242 3.01 -20.28 25.74
N ILE A 243 4.06 -20.23 26.55
CA ILE A 243 5.32 -20.94 26.32
C ILE A 243 5.38 -22.08 27.33
N GLY A 244 5.55 -23.31 26.84
CA GLY A 244 5.77 -24.49 27.65
C GLY A 244 7.15 -24.46 28.34
N PRO A 245 7.33 -25.24 29.41
CA PRO A 245 8.62 -25.34 30.12
C PRO A 245 9.74 -25.95 29.26
N ASP A 246 9.40 -26.53 28.12
CA ASP A 246 10.30 -27.08 27.10
C ASP A 246 10.53 -26.12 25.90
N GLY A 247 10.04 -24.88 26.00
CA GLY A 247 10.14 -23.87 24.94
C GLY A 247 9.09 -24.01 23.83
N THR A 248 8.16 -24.97 23.92
CA THR A 248 7.07 -25.11 22.93
C THR A 248 6.09 -23.94 23.00
N ILE A 249 5.56 -23.52 21.86
CA ILE A 249 4.57 -22.43 21.78
C ILE A 249 3.18 -23.03 21.55
N ASP A 250 2.25 -22.77 22.47
CA ASP A 250 0.84 -23.11 22.29
C ASP A 250 0.21 -22.11 21.30
N ALA A 251 0.38 -22.40 20.02
CA ALA A 251 -0.17 -21.61 18.93
C ALA A 251 -1.63 -22.01 18.65
N PRO A 252 -2.52 -21.06 18.30
CA PRO A 252 -3.87 -21.37 17.85
C PRO A 252 -3.82 -22.38 16.69
N LYS A 253 -4.62 -23.45 16.76
CA LYS A 253 -4.71 -24.44 15.68
C LYS A 253 -5.20 -23.78 14.39
N VAL A 254 -4.32 -23.58 13.42
CA VAL A 254 -4.67 -23.12 12.08
C VAL A 254 -5.25 -24.29 11.30
N ARG A 255 -6.53 -24.20 10.92
CA ARG A 255 -7.13 -25.18 10.01
C ARG A 255 -6.56 -24.96 8.59
N PRO A 256 -6.19 -26.01 7.84
CA PRO A 256 -5.78 -25.87 6.45
C PRO A 256 -6.86 -25.13 5.65
N TYR A 257 -6.47 -24.09 4.91
CA TYR A 257 -7.38 -23.46 3.97
C TYR A 257 -7.68 -24.43 2.83
N MET A 258 -8.89 -24.97 2.82
CA MET A 258 -9.44 -25.67 1.67
C MET A 258 -10.25 -24.67 0.86
N PRO A 259 -9.79 -24.23 -0.33
CA PRO A 259 -10.56 -23.31 -1.14
C PRO A 259 -11.90 -23.95 -1.50
N GLU A 260 -13.00 -23.29 -1.13
CA GLU A 260 -14.32 -23.65 -1.64
C GLU A 260 -14.31 -23.48 -3.16
N LYS A 261 -14.88 -24.45 -3.87
CA LYS A 261 -15.04 -24.39 -5.32
C LYS A 261 -15.84 -23.13 -5.65
N PRO A 262 -15.40 -22.26 -6.58
CA PRO A 262 -16.17 -21.09 -6.96
C PRO A 262 -17.59 -21.52 -7.39
N PRO A 263 -18.64 -20.76 -7.04
CA PRO A 263 -19.96 -20.98 -7.60
C PRO A 263 -19.91 -20.88 -9.13
N ALA A 264 -20.64 -21.76 -9.81
CA ALA A 264 -20.67 -21.84 -11.28
C ALA A 264 -21.06 -20.51 -11.96
N ASP A 265 -21.70 -19.59 -11.24
CA ASP A 265 -22.19 -18.31 -11.76
C ASP A 265 -21.32 -17.09 -11.42
N THR A 266 -20.08 -17.29 -10.95
CA THR A 266 -19.11 -16.18 -10.95
C THR A 266 -18.66 -15.93 -12.39
N GLN A 267 -19.47 -15.19 -13.15
CA GLN A 267 -18.97 -14.48 -14.32
C GLN A 267 -17.81 -13.62 -13.83
N VAL A 268 -16.60 -14.08 -14.17
CA VAL A 268 -15.43 -13.24 -14.19
C VAL A 268 -15.82 -12.08 -15.11
N VAL A 269 -16.05 -10.90 -14.53
CA VAL A 269 -16.16 -9.67 -15.32
C VAL A 269 -14.74 -9.39 -15.81
N ALA A 270 -14.31 -10.18 -16.80
CA ALA A 270 -13.23 -9.81 -17.68
C ALA A 270 -13.68 -8.49 -18.29
N GLY A 271 -12.94 -7.42 -18.02
CA GLY A 271 -13.20 -6.12 -18.60
C GLY A 271 -13.40 -6.28 -20.10
N GLY A 272 -14.59 -5.93 -20.58
CA GLY A 272 -14.89 -5.95 -21.99
C GLY A 272 -13.81 -5.15 -22.72
N ALA A 273 -13.24 -5.75 -23.77
CA ALA A 273 -12.33 -5.07 -24.66
C ALA A 273 -13.00 -3.76 -25.12
N ALA A 274 -12.35 -2.62 -24.84
CA ALA A 274 -12.76 -1.36 -25.41
C ALA A 274 -12.72 -1.50 -26.95
N PRO A 275 -13.77 -1.08 -27.68
CA PRO A 275 -13.77 -1.18 -29.12
C PRO A 275 -12.63 -0.34 -29.69
N HIS A 276 -11.87 -0.93 -30.61
CA HIS A 276 -10.87 -0.25 -31.41
C HIS A 276 -11.51 0.97 -32.10
N VAL A 277 -11.19 2.17 -31.61
CA VAL A 277 -11.40 3.39 -32.39
C VAL A 277 -10.41 3.33 -33.55
N ARG A 278 -10.91 3.01 -34.74
CA ARG A 278 -10.17 3.26 -35.99
C ARG A 278 -9.90 4.75 -36.04
N ARG A 279 -8.62 5.11 -36.13
CA ARG A 279 -8.22 6.43 -36.60
C ARG A 279 -8.25 6.35 -38.12
N ASP A 280 -9.22 7.03 -38.72
CA ASP A 280 -9.05 7.61 -40.05
C ASP A 280 -8.15 8.85 -39.93
#